data_AF-A0AAJ6BPB4-F1
#
_entry.id   AF-A0AAJ6BPB4-F1
#
_cell.length_a   1.000
_cell.length_b   1.000
_cell.length_c   1.000
_cell.angle_alpha   90.00
_cell.angle_beta   90.00
_cell.angle_gamma   90.00
#
_symmetry.space_group_name_H-M   'P 1'
#
loop_
_entity.id
_entity.type
_entity.pdbx_description
1 polymer ?
#
loop_
_entity_poly.entity_id
_entity_poly.type
_entity_poly.pdbx_seq_one_letter_code
_entity_poly.pdbx_strand_id
1 'polypeptide(L)'
;MQDQLRWHFQPSGSLSPKYFVLRGPMMKCRVGLVATVSLSLGLALTACGGGGVSSTPSPAPGPTPTPATYESFDATLAKPGDKSFQTAGVSWQGQVGGDGGTPRAFPLGDELKIEFLDADDTYRVTPKGGTSYIFGPAFSEYNDHTQYVSNQGDWRYQFEIDIPKVNNVPLSYTRFATLTLTEQQNLIYTRYRTVWGIPTQNTDLPKSGTADYALSLIGSASHDGVSYSLGKYSAGTLSANFSTGAISTNLTFSADIDGAATPLGTVSGDGTITSGTSGFSGALAGSDAGTGVFGGGFFGPQAEEVGYAWSYDGPDMQSSQGFAAGSKH
;
A
#
# COMPACT_ATOMS: atom_id res chain seq x y z
N MET A 1 19.73 51.20 -8.19
CA MET A 1 19.13 50.37 -9.26
C MET A 1 18.83 49.01 -8.64
N GLN A 2 17.57 48.78 -8.26
CA GLN A 2 17.08 47.51 -7.71
C GLN A 2 16.17 46.91 -8.79
N ASP A 3 16.60 45.79 -9.37
CA ASP A 3 15.78 45.04 -10.32
C ASP A 3 14.91 44.04 -9.58
N GLN A 4 13.60 44.21 -9.76
CA GLN A 4 12.55 43.33 -9.26
C GLN A 4 12.19 42.33 -10.37
N LEU A 5 12.60 41.07 -10.21
CA LEU A 5 12.15 39.96 -11.04
C LEU A 5 10.69 39.63 -10.70
N ARG A 6 9.76 40.04 -11.57
CA ARG A 6 8.36 39.58 -11.54
C ARG A 6 8.21 38.32 -12.37
N TRP A 7 7.79 37.23 -11.74
CA TRP A 7 7.35 36.03 -12.42
C TRP A 7 5.93 36.23 -12.96
N HIS A 8 5.74 36.09 -14.28
CA HIS A 8 4.44 36.03 -14.93
C HIS A 8 4.10 34.55 -15.21
N PHE A 9 3.07 34.04 -14.54
CA PHE A 9 2.42 32.79 -14.93
C PHE A 9 1.31 33.10 -15.94
N GLN A 10 1.45 32.57 -17.17
CA GLN A 10 0.35 32.50 -18.13
C GLN A 10 -0.37 31.15 -17.97
N PRO A 11 -1.71 31.12 -17.80
CA PRO A 11 -2.47 29.88 -17.89
C PRO A 11 -2.95 29.70 -19.34
N SER A 12 -2.42 28.71 -20.07
CA SER A 12 -3.04 28.25 -21.32
C SER A 12 -3.87 27.00 -21.05
N GLY A 13 -5.19 27.18 -21.03
CA GLY A 13 -6.15 26.09 -20.87
C GLY A 13 -6.34 25.29 -22.14
N SER A 14 -6.60 23.99 -21.96
CA SER A 14 -7.42 23.18 -22.85
C SER A 14 -8.24 22.26 -21.95
N LEU A 15 -9.49 22.65 -21.69
CA LEU A 15 -10.44 21.87 -20.90
C LEU A 15 -11.05 20.81 -21.82
N SER A 16 -10.64 19.56 -21.64
CA SER A 16 -11.33 18.38 -22.17
C SER A 16 -12.67 18.17 -21.43
N PRO A 17 -13.68 17.58 -22.08
CA PRO A 17 -15.01 17.43 -21.50
C PRO A 17 -14.97 16.50 -20.29
N LYS A 18 -15.31 17.05 -19.12
CA LYS A 18 -15.48 16.31 -17.87
C LYS A 18 -16.69 15.39 -18.00
N TYR A 19 -16.46 14.08 -17.90
CA TYR A 19 -17.52 13.13 -17.59
C TYR A 19 -17.98 13.39 -16.15
N PHE A 20 -19.11 14.08 -16.03
CA PHE A 20 -19.79 14.27 -14.76
C PHE A 20 -20.52 12.98 -14.40
N VAL A 21 -19.85 12.08 -13.69
CA VAL A 21 -20.51 10.90 -13.09
C VAL A 21 -21.27 11.39 -11.85
N LEU A 22 -22.57 11.63 -12.01
CA LEU A 22 -23.50 11.82 -10.89
C LEU A 22 -23.60 10.50 -10.11
N ARG A 23 -22.72 10.30 -9.13
CA ARG A 23 -23.03 9.42 -7.99
C ARG A 23 -23.94 10.22 -7.07
N GLY A 24 -25.25 10.17 -7.33
CA GLY A 24 -26.24 10.76 -6.45
C GLY A 24 -26.16 10.11 -5.05
N PRO A 25 -26.47 10.84 -3.97
CA PRO A 25 -26.53 10.26 -2.63
C PRO A 25 -27.64 9.19 -2.61
N MET A 26 -27.26 7.92 -2.61
CA MET A 26 -28.20 6.84 -2.34
C MET A 26 -28.61 6.93 -0.88
N MET A 27 -29.77 7.57 -0.65
CA MET A 27 -30.44 7.64 0.62
C MET A 27 -30.87 6.22 1.04
N LYS A 28 -29.99 5.51 1.74
CA LYS A 28 -30.24 4.15 2.26
C LYS A 28 -31.20 4.25 3.44
N CYS A 29 -32.49 3.98 3.20
CA CYS A 29 -33.48 3.78 4.26
C CYS A 29 -33.15 2.47 5.02
N ARG A 30 -32.64 2.59 6.26
CA ARG A 30 -32.29 1.43 7.11
C ARG A 30 -33.51 1.00 7.93
N VAL A 31 -34.01 -0.21 7.67
CA VAL A 31 -34.95 -0.94 8.54
C VAL A 31 -34.13 -1.76 9.53
N GLY A 32 -34.21 -1.43 10.82
CA GLY A 32 -33.52 -2.16 11.89
C GLY A 32 -34.27 -3.42 12.29
N LEU A 33 -33.65 -4.59 12.09
CA LEU A 33 -34.12 -5.87 12.64
C LEU A 33 -33.25 -6.21 13.86
N VAL A 34 -33.84 -6.20 15.05
CA VAL A 34 -33.18 -6.62 16.30
C VAL A 34 -33.36 -8.14 16.44
N ALA A 35 -32.26 -8.89 16.39
CA ALA A 35 -32.26 -10.33 16.64
C ALA A 35 -31.63 -10.62 18.02
N THR A 36 -32.43 -11.24 18.88
CA THR A 36 -32.07 -11.69 20.23
C THR A 36 -31.44 -13.08 20.15
N VAL A 37 -30.23 -13.27 20.69
CA VAL A 37 -29.58 -14.60 20.77
C VAL A 37 -29.61 -15.11 22.22
N SER A 38 -30.21 -16.29 22.38
CA SER A 38 -30.31 -17.04 23.62
C SER A 38 -29.06 -17.88 23.85
N LEU A 39 -28.44 -17.75 25.03
CA LEU A 39 -27.29 -18.54 25.47
C LEU A 39 -27.79 -19.78 26.25
N SER A 40 -27.52 -20.99 25.76
CA SER A 40 -27.82 -22.24 26.48
C SER A 40 -26.54 -22.87 27.05
N LEU A 41 -26.67 -23.25 28.33
CA LEU A 41 -25.68 -23.84 29.22
C LEU A 41 -25.69 -25.38 29.06
N GLY A 42 -24.53 -26.04 29.04
CA GLY A 42 -24.43 -27.50 29.02
C GLY A 42 -23.24 -28.01 29.83
N LEU A 43 -23.53 -28.67 30.96
CA LEU A 43 -22.57 -29.28 31.90
C LEU A 43 -22.27 -30.76 31.58
N ALA A 44 -21.00 -31.13 31.80
CA ALA A 44 -20.43 -32.36 32.37
C ALA A 44 -20.90 -33.78 31.96
N LEU A 45 -19.94 -34.70 31.74
CA LEU A 45 -19.69 -35.86 32.63
C LEU A 45 -18.47 -36.70 32.20
N THR A 46 -17.75 -37.16 33.22
CA THR A 46 -16.60 -38.06 33.27
C THR A 46 -16.96 -39.52 32.97
N ALA A 47 -16.09 -40.26 32.29
CA ALA A 47 -16.08 -41.73 32.33
C ALA A 47 -14.63 -42.27 32.36
N CYS A 48 -14.38 -43.13 33.35
CA CYS A 48 -13.16 -43.89 33.59
C CYS A 48 -13.44 -45.35 33.22
N GLY A 49 -12.50 -46.03 32.55
CA GLY A 49 -12.51 -47.50 32.49
C GLY A 49 -11.72 -48.13 31.34
N GLY A 50 -10.82 -49.04 31.70
CA GLY A 50 -10.55 -50.24 30.90
C GLY A 50 -9.18 -50.32 30.24
N GLY A 51 -8.26 -51.05 30.86
CA GLY A 51 -6.99 -51.45 30.28
C GLY A 51 -7.17 -52.44 29.12
N GLY A 52 -6.55 -52.12 28.00
CA GLY A 52 -6.40 -52.98 26.84
C GLY A 52 -5.15 -52.51 26.10
N VAL A 53 -4.32 -53.47 25.67
CA VAL A 53 -3.05 -53.23 24.97
C VAL A 53 -3.22 -52.18 23.86
N SER A 54 -2.59 -51.02 24.09
CA SER A 54 -2.81 -49.79 23.33
C SER A 54 -2.06 -49.84 22.01
N SER A 55 -2.73 -50.36 20.98
CA SER A 55 -2.48 -49.88 19.62
C SER A 55 -2.97 -48.44 19.60
N THR A 56 -2.10 -47.47 19.86
CA THR A 56 -2.47 -46.05 19.81
C THR A 56 -3.12 -45.82 18.43
N PRO A 57 -4.44 -45.57 18.35
CA PRO A 57 -5.07 -45.36 17.05
C PRO A 57 -4.35 -44.18 16.41
N SER A 58 -3.95 -44.34 15.14
CA SER A 58 -3.40 -43.23 14.37
C SER A 58 -4.36 -42.06 14.57
N PRO A 59 -3.89 -40.90 15.07
CA PRO A 59 -4.78 -39.78 15.36
C PRO A 59 -5.63 -39.53 14.12
N ALA A 60 -6.95 -39.47 14.33
CA ALA A 60 -7.88 -39.19 13.26
C ALA A 60 -7.38 -37.94 12.51
N PRO A 61 -7.36 -37.95 11.17
CA PRO A 61 -6.90 -36.79 10.42
C PRO A 61 -7.57 -35.54 10.99
N GLY A 62 -6.76 -34.58 11.41
CA GLY A 62 -7.28 -33.31 11.89
C GLY A 62 -8.20 -32.72 10.83
N PRO A 63 -9.25 -31.96 11.20
CA PRO A 63 -10.12 -31.35 10.23
C PRO A 63 -9.28 -30.55 9.23
N THR A 64 -9.46 -30.83 7.94
CA THR A 64 -8.82 -30.05 6.88
C THR A 64 -9.21 -28.59 7.07
N PRO A 65 -8.25 -27.65 7.16
CA PRO A 65 -8.56 -26.25 7.34
C PRO A 65 -9.49 -25.79 6.20
N THR A 66 -10.62 -25.19 6.57
CA THR A 66 -11.52 -24.58 5.60
C THR A 66 -10.78 -23.45 4.88
N PRO A 67 -10.74 -23.42 3.54
CA PRO A 67 -10.11 -22.33 2.81
C PRO A 67 -10.67 -20.99 3.25
N ALA A 68 -9.78 -20.03 3.50
CA ALA A 68 -10.19 -18.66 3.75
C ALA A 68 -10.96 -18.13 2.53
N THR A 69 -12.13 -17.54 2.77
CA THR A 69 -12.87 -16.85 1.70
C THR A 69 -12.35 -15.43 1.61
N TYR A 70 -11.89 -15.03 0.42
CA TYR A 70 -11.44 -13.67 0.14
C TYR A 70 -12.47 -12.92 -0.67
N GLU A 71 -12.57 -11.63 -0.40
CA GLU A 71 -13.28 -10.68 -1.22
C GLU A 71 -12.28 -9.70 -1.79
N SER A 72 -12.54 -9.20 -3.00
CA SER A 72 -11.75 -8.11 -3.54
C SER A 72 -11.88 -6.86 -2.68
N PHE A 73 -10.95 -5.93 -2.85
CA PHE A 73 -10.98 -4.65 -2.16
C PHE A 73 -12.30 -3.90 -2.43
N ASP A 74 -12.73 -3.85 -3.69
CA ASP A 74 -13.96 -3.15 -4.06
C ASP A 74 -15.22 -3.85 -3.52
N ALA A 75 -15.25 -5.19 -3.51
CA ALA A 75 -16.34 -5.94 -2.90
C ALA A 75 -16.40 -5.71 -1.38
N THR A 76 -15.23 -5.62 -0.73
CA THR A 76 -15.13 -5.29 0.69
C THR A 76 -15.68 -3.89 0.95
N LEU A 77 -15.25 -2.88 0.19
CA LEU A 77 -15.74 -1.51 0.34
C LEU A 77 -17.24 -1.36 0.06
N ALA A 78 -17.81 -2.15 -0.85
CA ALA A 78 -19.24 -2.09 -1.17
C ALA A 78 -20.15 -2.56 -0.02
N LYS A 79 -19.61 -3.31 0.96
CA LYS A 79 -20.38 -3.77 2.12
C LYS A 79 -20.65 -2.63 3.11
N PRO A 80 -21.83 -2.61 3.76
CA PRO A 80 -22.13 -1.60 4.76
C PRO A 80 -21.18 -1.64 5.96
N GLY A 81 -21.06 -0.51 6.64
CA GLY A 81 -20.27 -0.33 7.85
C GLY A 81 -18.82 0.08 7.59
N ASP A 82 -18.16 0.57 8.62
CA ASP A 82 -16.79 1.04 8.54
C ASP A 82 -15.81 -0.10 8.23
N LYS A 83 -14.75 0.22 7.51
CA LYS A 83 -13.67 -0.72 7.18
C LYS A 83 -12.36 -0.20 7.73
N SER A 84 -11.52 -1.08 8.22
CA SER A 84 -10.18 -0.75 8.70
C SER A 84 -9.15 -1.59 7.97
N PHE A 85 -8.10 -0.92 7.51
CA PHE A 85 -7.03 -1.51 6.73
C PHE A 85 -5.69 -1.23 7.40
N GLN A 86 -4.87 -2.27 7.45
CA GLN A 86 -3.46 -2.15 7.79
C GLN A 86 -2.68 -1.68 6.56
N THR A 87 -1.57 -0.98 6.80
CA THR A 87 -0.71 -0.48 5.75
C THR A 87 0.74 -0.88 5.99
N ALA A 88 1.51 -1.00 4.91
CA ALA A 88 2.97 -1.19 4.92
C ALA A 88 3.57 -0.15 3.98
N GLY A 89 4.85 0.19 4.12
CA GLY A 89 5.43 1.16 3.20
C GLY A 89 6.72 1.80 3.67
N VAL A 90 6.91 3.05 3.23
CA VAL A 90 8.03 3.90 3.61
C VAL A 90 7.53 5.26 4.08
N SER A 91 8.23 5.84 5.05
CA SER A 91 7.95 7.19 5.55
C SER A 91 9.23 7.98 5.71
N TRP A 92 9.13 9.30 5.58
CA TRP A 92 10.23 10.22 5.85
C TRP A 92 9.69 11.62 6.14
N GLN A 93 10.55 12.45 6.71
CA GLN A 93 10.33 13.87 6.89
C GLN A 93 11.33 14.63 6.01
N GLY A 94 10.94 15.75 5.42
CA GLY A 94 11.83 16.58 4.62
C GLY A 94 11.41 18.03 4.62
N GLN A 95 12.14 18.86 3.86
CA GLN A 95 11.81 20.26 3.63
C GLN A 95 11.41 20.48 2.18
N VAL A 96 10.39 21.30 1.91
CA VAL A 96 9.98 21.63 0.54
C VAL A 96 11.13 22.38 -0.14
N GLY A 97 11.55 21.86 -1.30
CA GLY A 97 12.68 22.40 -2.06
C GLY A 97 14.06 22.05 -1.48
N GLY A 98 14.13 21.21 -0.45
CA GLY A 98 15.37 20.65 0.08
C GLY A 98 15.40 19.13 -0.04
N ASP A 99 16.47 18.53 0.49
CA ASP A 99 16.65 17.08 0.52
C ASP A 99 15.57 16.41 1.38
N GLY A 100 15.15 15.21 0.95
CA GLY A 100 14.36 14.33 1.80
C GLY A 100 15.20 13.86 2.98
N GLY A 101 14.63 13.82 4.18
CA GLY A 101 15.27 13.13 5.31
C GLY A 101 15.32 11.61 5.08
N THR A 102 16.00 10.92 5.98
CA THR A 102 16.24 9.48 5.85
C THR A 102 14.93 8.68 5.85
N PRO A 103 14.66 7.90 4.78
CA PRO A 103 13.47 7.08 4.71
C PRO A 103 13.54 5.89 5.67
N ARG A 104 12.39 5.53 6.23
CA ARG A 104 12.19 4.34 7.06
C ARG A 104 11.13 3.45 6.44
N ALA A 105 11.48 2.19 6.21
CA ALA A 105 10.51 1.17 5.86
C ALA A 105 9.76 0.65 7.09
N PHE A 106 8.50 0.25 6.90
CA PHE A 106 7.70 -0.38 7.92
C PHE A 106 6.83 -1.50 7.33
N PRO A 107 6.68 -2.62 8.05
CA PRO A 107 5.84 -3.74 7.61
C PRO A 107 4.36 -3.43 7.83
N LEU A 108 3.52 -4.36 7.36
CA LEU A 108 2.07 -4.25 7.45
C LEU A 108 1.59 -4.10 8.90
N GLY A 109 0.84 -3.04 9.16
CA GLY A 109 0.16 -2.78 10.44
C GLY A 109 0.95 -1.96 11.45
N ASP A 110 2.12 -1.44 11.08
CA ASP A 110 3.01 -0.77 12.03
C ASP A 110 2.79 0.75 12.12
N GLU A 111 2.80 1.46 10.99
CA GLU A 111 2.99 2.92 10.99
C GLU A 111 1.75 3.75 10.67
N LEU A 112 0.87 3.28 9.78
CA LEU A 112 -0.30 4.05 9.31
C LEU A 112 -1.53 3.15 9.28
N LYS A 113 -2.65 3.66 9.78
CA LYS A 113 -3.96 3.01 9.70
C LYS A 113 -4.87 3.81 8.78
N ILE A 114 -5.52 3.14 7.84
CA ILE A 114 -6.53 3.74 6.96
C ILE A 114 -7.89 3.11 7.31
N GLU A 115 -8.89 3.94 7.53
CA GLU A 115 -10.26 3.51 7.81
C GLU A 115 -11.21 4.19 6.83
N PHE A 116 -12.10 3.42 6.21
CA PHE A 116 -13.21 3.95 5.43
C PHE A 116 -14.45 4.04 6.33
N LEU A 117 -15.06 5.22 6.40
CA LEU A 117 -16.24 5.51 7.22
C LEU A 117 -17.48 5.50 6.31
N ASP A 118 -18.26 4.43 6.34
CA ASP A 118 -19.40 4.18 5.41
C ASP A 118 -20.53 5.19 5.57
N ALA A 119 -20.71 5.72 6.78
CA ALA A 119 -21.76 6.70 7.05
C ALA A 119 -21.52 8.04 6.32
N ASP A 120 -20.26 8.43 6.17
CA ASP A 120 -19.86 9.76 5.70
C ASP A 120 -19.19 9.73 4.31
N ASP A 121 -18.88 8.54 3.79
CA ASP A 121 -18.07 8.33 2.57
C ASP A 121 -16.72 9.06 2.67
N THR A 122 -16.04 8.87 3.81
CA THR A 122 -14.75 9.52 4.11
C THR A 122 -13.70 8.51 4.53
N TYR A 123 -12.44 8.91 4.40
CA TYR A 123 -11.30 8.17 4.93
C TYR A 123 -10.78 8.83 6.19
N ARG A 124 -10.65 8.05 7.27
CA ARG A 124 -9.86 8.41 8.45
C ARG A 124 -8.48 7.79 8.33
N VAL A 125 -7.45 8.63 8.32
CA VAL A 125 -6.06 8.20 8.22
C VAL A 125 -5.34 8.59 9.51
N THR A 126 -4.71 7.61 10.18
CA THR A 126 -4.10 7.79 11.50
C THR A 126 -2.66 7.28 11.49
N PRO A 127 -1.65 8.17 11.47
CA PRO A 127 -0.27 7.77 11.73
C PRO A 127 -0.10 7.26 13.16
N LYS A 128 0.84 6.34 13.36
CA LYS A 128 1.16 5.76 14.66
C LYS A 128 1.59 6.85 15.63
N GLY A 129 0.89 6.96 16.76
CA GLY A 129 1.15 8.00 17.76
C GLY A 129 0.82 9.43 17.32
N GLY A 130 0.20 9.60 16.14
CA GLY A 130 -0.19 10.90 15.60
C GLY A 130 -1.69 11.18 15.69
N THR A 131 -2.08 12.34 15.16
CA THR A 131 -3.48 12.77 15.05
C THR A 131 -4.16 12.08 13.87
N SER A 132 -5.45 11.74 14.01
CA SER A 132 -6.27 11.26 12.90
C SER A 132 -6.72 12.40 11.98
N TYR A 133 -6.67 12.16 10.67
CA TYR A 133 -7.12 13.10 9.63
C TYR A 133 -8.31 12.52 8.86
N ILE A 134 -9.31 13.35 8.55
CA ILE A 134 -10.50 12.94 7.78
C ILE A 134 -10.44 13.54 6.38
N PHE A 135 -10.64 12.71 5.36
CA PHE A 135 -10.61 13.08 3.95
C PHE A 135 -11.92 12.68 3.24
N GLY A 136 -12.52 13.60 2.48
CA GLY A 136 -13.75 13.38 1.74
C GLY A 136 -14.92 14.26 2.22
N PRO A 137 -16.09 14.17 1.55
CA PRO A 137 -16.33 13.46 0.30
C PRO A 137 -15.84 14.23 -0.94
N ALA A 138 -15.36 15.47 -0.78
CA ALA A 138 -14.82 16.24 -1.90
C ALA A 138 -13.40 15.76 -2.28
N PHE A 139 -13.22 15.36 -3.53
CA PHE A 139 -11.94 14.93 -4.10
C PHE A 139 -11.78 15.38 -5.55
N SER A 140 -10.55 15.31 -6.06
CA SER A 140 -10.26 15.34 -7.50
C SER A 140 -9.90 13.93 -7.96
N GLU A 141 -10.41 13.52 -9.13
CA GLU A 141 -10.17 12.20 -9.71
C GLU A 141 -9.61 12.34 -11.13
N TYR A 142 -8.57 11.58 -11.43
CA TYR A 142 -7.96 11.53 -12.76
C TYR A 142 -7.27 10.17 -12.95
N ASN A 143 -7.63 9.39 -13.97
CA ASN A 143 -6.93 8.14 -14.36
C ASN A 143 -6.61 7.20 -13.18
N ASP A 144 -7.63 6.70 -12.48
CA ASP A 144 -7.51 5.76 -11.34
C ASP A 144 -6.74 6.30 -10.12
N HIS A 145 -6.51 7.62 -10.09
CA HIS A 145 -5.96 8.37 -8.97
C HIS A 145 -7.06 9.23 -8.34
N THR A 146 -7.22 9.11 -7.03
CA THR A 146 -8.09 9.96 -6.23
C THR A 146 -7.25 10.80 -5.28
N GLN A 147 -7.46 12.12 -5.27
CA GLN A 147 -6.75 13.05 -4.41
C GLN A 147 -7.72 13.85 -3.54
N TYR A 148 -7.44 13.84 -2.24
CA TYR A 148 -8.07 14.67 -1.23
C TYR A 148 -7.07 15.70 -0.73
N VAL A 149 -7.49 16.96 -0.66
CA VAL A 149 -6.67 18.05 -0.10
C VAL A 149 -7.49 18.81 0.93
N SER A 150 -6.91 19.03 2.10
CA SER A 150 -7.47 19.85 3.17
C SER A 150 -6.41 20.83 3.67
N ASN A 151 -6.80 22.07 3.97
CA ASN A 151 -5.94 23.05 4.62
C ASN A 151 -6.57 23.41 5.97
N GLN A 152 -5.80 23.36 7.06
CA GLN A 152 -6.27 23.76 8.40
C GLN A 152 -5.16 24.52 9.12
N GLY A 153 -5.37 25.81 9.37
CA GLY A 153 -4.32 26.68 9.89
C GLY A 153 -3.10 26.68 8.98
N ASP A 154 -1.91 26.50 9.56
CA ASP A 154 -0.64 26.45 8.83
C ASP A 154 -0.34 25.07 8.20
N TRP A 155 -1.29 24.13 8.23
CA TRP A 155 -1.08 22.78 7.71
C TRP A 155 -1.86 22.51 6.43
N ARG A 156 -1.19 21.88 5.47
CA ARG A 156 -1.79 21.26 4.30
C ARG A 156 -1.72 19.74 4.44
N TYR A 157 -2.85 19.09 4.30
CA TYR A 157 -3.00 17.64 4.31
C TYR A 157 -3.39 17.17 2.92
N GLN A 158 -2.67 16.18 2.41
CA GLN A 158 -2.95 15.58 1.11
C GLN A 158 -2.98 14.06 1.26
N PHE A 159 -4.07 13.45 0.82
CA PHE A 159 -4.23 12.01 0.79
C PHE A 159 -4.57 11.56 -0.62
N GLU A 160 -3.80 10.63 -1.13
CA GLU A 160 -3.90 10.10 -2.48
C GLU A 160 -4.13 8.61 -2.42
N ILE A 161 -4.96 8.09 -3.31
CA ILE A 161 -5.22 6.65 -3.48
C ILE A 161 -5.05 6.32 -4.96
N ASP A 162 -4.28 5.26 -5.25
CA ASP A 162 -4.11 4.74 -6.60
C ASP A 162 -4.49 3.27 -6.68
N ILE A 163 -5.02 2.87 -7.85
CA ILE A 163 -5.29 1.46 -8.18
C ILE A 163 -4.11 0.91 -8.99
N PRO A 164 -3.25 0.05 -8.42
CA PRO A 164 -2.15 -0.53 -9.16
C PRO A 164 -2.63 -1.43 -10.30
N LYS A 165 -1.87 -1.43 -11.39
CA LYS A 165 -2.13 -2.28 -12.57
C LYS A 165 -0.90 -3.07 -12.97
N VAL A 166 -1.09 -4.33 -13.33
CA VAL A 166 -0.07 -5.19 -13.94
C VAL A 166 -0.54 -5.52 -15.35
N ASN A 167 0.26 -5.20 -16.37
CA ASN A 167 -0.14 -5.35 -17.78
C ASN A 167 -1.49 -4.69 -18.09
N ASN A 168 -1.72 -3.50 -17.53
CA ASN A 168 -2.96 -2.73 -17.65
C ASN A 168 -4.21 -3.39 -17.02
N VAL A 169 -4.05 -4.47 -16.26
CA VAL A 169 -5.11 -5.11 -15.47
C VAL A 169 -5.02 -4.61 -14.03
N PRO A 170 -6.09 -3.99 -13.48
CA PRO A 170 -6.14 -3.59 -12.08
C PRO A 170 -5.98 -4.77 -11.13
N LEU A 171 -5.22 -4.57 -10.06
CA LEU A 171 -5.13 -5.51 -8.96
C LEU A 171 -6.42 -5.51 -8.12
N SER A 172 -6.82 -6.69 -7.67
CA SER A 172 -8.08 -6.94 -6.98
C SER A 172 -7.99 -6.71 -5.48
N TYR A 173 -6.83 -6.94 -4.87
CA TYR A 173 -6.66 -6.93 -3.41
C TYR A 173 -5.74 -5.81 -2.93
N THR A 174 -4.93 -5.24 -3.82
CA THR A 174 -3.90 -4.25 -3.49
C THR A 174 -4.31 -2.83 -3.92
N ARG A 175 -4.00 -1.84 -3.09
CA ARG A 175 -4.12 -0.40 -3.34
C ARG A 175 -2.86 0.32 -2.88
N PHE A 176 -2.59 1.47 -3.47
CA PHE A 176 -1.56 2.38 -2.98
C PHE A 176 -2.22 3.59 -2.32
N ALA A 177 -1.51 4.19 -1.37
CA ALA A 177 -1.89 5.47 -0.83
C ALA A 177 -0.68 6.30 -0.43
N THR A 178 -0.79 7.62 -0.63
CA THR A 178 0.18 8.60 -0.15
C THR A 178 -0.49 9.57 0.81
N LEU A 179 0.02 9.68 2.04
CA LEU A 179 -0.32 10.77 2.96
C LEU A 179 0.84 11.76 3.00
N THR A 180 0.59 13.03 2.69
CA THR A 180 1.54 14.12 2.90
C THR A 180 0.96 15.13 3.88
N LEU A 181 1.69 15.40 4.96
CA LEU A 181 1.40 16.42 5.95
C LEU A 181 2.44 17.53 5.79
N THR A 182 2.04 18.73 5.39
CA THR A 182 2.97 19.85 5.16
C THR A 182 2.65 21.02 6.09
N GLU A 183 3.62 21.42 6.90
CA GLU A 183 3.62 22.68 7.64
C GLU A 183 4.06 23.80 6.71
N GLN A 184 3.16 24.73 6.41
CA GLN A 184 3.36 25.78 5.40
C GLN A 184 4.34 26.88 5.86
N GLN A 185 4.46 27.11 7.17
CA GLN A 185 5.33 28.16 7.70
C GLN A 185 6.81 27.82 7.55
N ASN A 186 7.20 26.61 7.98
CA ASN A 186 8.59 26.14 7.93
C ASN A 186 8.89 25.29 6.69
N LEU A 187 7.86 25.04 5.86
CA LEU A 187 7.94 24.19 4.68
C LEU A 187 8.45 22.78 5.01
N ILE A 188 8.11 22.27 6.18
CA ILE A 188 8.44 20.91 6.60
C ILE A 188 7.31 20.00 6.17
N TYR A 189 7.64 18.82 5.63
CA TYR A 189 6.64 17.82 5.32
C TYR A 189 6.98 16.46 5.92
N THR A 190 5.96 15.71 6.31
CA THR A 190 6.05 14.27 6.56
C THR A 190 5.28 13.56 5.46
N ARG A 191 5.89 12.55 4.84
CA ARG A 191 5.23 11.74 3.81
C ARG A 191 5.24 10.27 4.19
N TYR A 192 4.10 9.62 3.96
CA TYR A 192 3.92 8.19 4.02
C TYR A 192 3.53 7.72 2.63
N ARG A 193 4.34 6.86 2.02
CA ARG A 193 3.93 6.10 0.83
C ARG A 193 3.64 4.69 1.28
N THR A 194 2.40 4.26 1.11
CA THR A 194 1.92 3.00 1.68
C THR A 194 1.20 2.14 0.66
N VAL A 195 1.31 0.84 0.85
CA VAL A 195 0.44 -0.16 0.24
C VAL A 195 -0.54 -0.66 1.28
N TRP A 196 -1.74 -0.98 0.83
CA TRP A 196 -2.84 -1.40 1.69
C TRP A 196 -3.84 -2.21 0.88
N GLY A 197 -4.79 -2.84 1.55
CA GLY A 197 -5.82 -3.62 0.87
C GLY A 197 -6.29 -4.82 1.68
N ILE A 198 -6.54 -5.94 1.02
CA ILE A 198 -6.98 -7.19 1.64
C ILE A 198 -5.77 -8.10 1.85
N PRO A 199 -5.14 -8.10 3.04
CA PRO A 199 -3.91 -8.85 3.26
C PRO A 199 -4.16 -10.36 3.17
N THR A 200 -3.16 -11.10 2.70
CA THR A 200 -3.17 -12.56 2.80
C THR A 200 -3.24 -12.96 4.27
N GLN A 201 -4.22 -13.79 4.61
CA GLN A 201 -4.38 -14.27 5.99
C GLN A 201 -3.20 -15.15 6.39
N ASN A 202 -2.78 -15.08 7.65
CA ASN A 202 -1.65 -15.85 8.15
C ASN A 202 -1.77 -17.37 7.93
N THR A 203 -2.98 -17.90 7.96
CA THR A 203 -3.29 -19.32 7.73
C THR A 203 -3.19 -19.72 6.25
N ASP A 204 -3.19 -18.74 5.35
CA ASP A 204 -3.20 -18.93 3.90
C ASP A 204 -1.92 -18.42 3.23
N LEU A 205 -1.09 -17.67 3.95
CA LEU A 205 0.27 -17.35 3.52
C LEU A 205 1.08 -18.65 3.35
N PRO A 206 1.69 -18.90 2.17
CA PRO A 206 2.47 -20.11 1.95
C PRO A 206 3.54 -20.29 3.03
N LYS A 207 3.80 -21.54 3.42
CA LYS A 207 4.77 -21.89 4.48
C LYS A 207 6.03 -22.54 3.93
N SER A 208 6.09 -22.77 2.64
CA SER A 208 7.21 -23.40 1.95
C SER A 208 7.24 -22.98 0.48
N GLY A 209 8.39 -23.22 -0.14
CA GLY A 209 8.62 -22.93 -1.56
C GLY A 209 8.94 -21.47 -1.83
N THR A 210 9.01 -21.14 -3.12
CA THR A 210 9.27 -19.80 -3.62
C THR A 210 8.10 -19.36 -4.51
N ALA A 211 7.78 -18.07 -4.48
CA ALA A 211 6.94 -17.43 -5.48
C ALA A 211 7.66 -16.24 -6.09
N ASP A 212 7.52 -16.08 -7.40
CA ASP A 212 8.07 -14.96 -8.14
C ASP A 212 6.93 -14.05 -8.64
N TYR A 213 7.23 -12.77 -8.72
CA TYR A 213 6.30 -11.71 -9.11
C TYR A 213 6.97 -10.80 -10.13
N ALA A 214 6.32 -10.59 -11.26
CA ALA A 214 6.68 -9.50 -12.16
C ALA A 214 5.99 -8.22 -11.67
N LEU A 215 6.76 -7.14 -11.55
CA LEU A 215 6.31 -5.90 -10.93
C LEU A 215 6.09 -4.79 -11.97
N SER A 216 4.96 -4.12 -11.87
CA SER A 216 4.77 -2.76 -12.38
C SER A 216 5.30 -1.76 -11.36
N LEU A 217 5.98 -0.72 -11.85
CA LEU A 217 6.50 0.38 -11.03
C LEU A 217 5.71 1.65 -11.34
N ILE A 218 5.46 2.46 -10.31
CA ILE A 218 4.93 3.81 -10.42
C ILE A 218 5.71 4.69 -9.44
N GLY A 219 6.21 5.83 -9.89
CA GLY A 219 6.98 6.69 -9.00
C GLY A 219 7.67 7.82 -9.71
N SER A 220 8.72 8.33 -9.08
CA SER A 220 9.59 9.35 -9.65
C SER A 220 11.04 9.05 -9.30
N ALA A 221 11.95 9.44 -10.18
CA ALA A 221 13.39 9.46 -9.93
C ALA A 221 13.96 10.79 -10.39
N SER A 222 14.97 11.31 -9.71
CA SER A 222 15.74 12.45 -10.23
C SER A 222 17.10 11.98 -10.71
N HIS A 223 17.49 12.43 -11.90
CA HIS A 223 18.78 12.15 -12.52
C HIS A 223 19.32 13.46 -13.09
N ASP A 224 20.56 13.81 -12.75
CA ASP A 224 21.18 15.10 -13.10
C ASP A 224 20.32 16.33 -12.77
N GLY A 225 19.63 16.29 -11.62
CA GLY A 225 18.76 17.38 -11.15
C GLY A 225 17.42 17.51 -11.91
N VAL A 226 17.12 16.60 -12.83
CA VAL A 226 15.84 16.54 -13.56
C VAL A 226 15.00 15.41 -12.99
N SER A 227 13.75 15.72 -12.62
CA SER A 227 12.80 14.70 -12.15
C SER A 227 12.06 14.05 -13.31
N TYR A 228 12.04 12.72 -13.31
CA TYR A 228 11.36 11.88 -14.28
C TYR A 228 10.23 11.09 -13.62
N SER A 229 9.15 10.89 -14.36
CA SER A 229 8.10 9.95 -13.98
C SER A 229 8.53 8.53 -14.32
N LEU A 230 8.30 7.61 -13.39
CA LEU A 230 8.51 6.18 -13.57
C LEU A 230 7.17 5.51 -13.84
N GLY A 231 7.16 4.50 -14.70
CA GLY A 231 5.92 3.87 -15.15
C GLY A 231 6.17 2.88 -16.28
N LYS A 232 5.57 3.16 -17.44
CA LYS A 232 5.54 2.31 -18.64
C LYS A 232 6.85 1.59 -18.99
N TYR A 233 8.00 2.24 -18.85
CA TYR A 233 9.31 1.67 -19.22
C TYR A 233 10.10 1.11 -18.04
N SER A 234 9.61 1.30 -16.81
CA SER A 234 10.20 0.75 -15.60
C SER A 234 9.57 -0.60 -15.27
N ALA A 235 10.37 -1.52 -14.74
CA ALA A 235 9.94 -2.88 -14.44
C ALA A 235 10.69 -3.39 -13.21
N GLY A 236 10.18 -4.46 -12.60
CA GLY A 236 10.90 -5.13 -11.54
C GLY A 236 10.48 -6.58 -11.34
N THR A 237 11.18 -7.25 -10.45
CA THR A 237 10.87 -8.60 -9.99
C THR A 237 10.93 -8.65 -8.47
N LEU A 238 10.11 -9.51 -7.87
CA LEU A 238 10.23 -9.89 -6.46
C LEU A 238 10.17 -11.42 -6.37
N SER A 239 11.06 -11.98 -5.57
CA SER A 239 11.06 -13.40 -5.20
C SER A 239 10.88 -13.52 -3.69
N ALA A 240 9.91 -14.35 -3.29
CA ALA A 240 9.60 -14.63 -1.90
C ALA A 240 9.84 -16.10 -1.58
N ASN A 241 10.81 -16.38 -0.72
CA ASN A 241 11.07 -17.73 -0.21
C ASN A 241 10.32 -17.93 1.11
N PHE A 242 9.16 -18.57 1.06
CA PHE A 242 8.28 -18.73 2.22
C PHE A 242 8.81 -19.73 3.26
N SER A 243 9.76 -20.59 2.88
CA SER A 243 10.42 -21.50 3.82
C SER A 243 11.37 -20.75 4.76
N THR A 244 12.05 -19.73 4.25
CA THR A 244 13.08 -18.97 4.99
C THR A 244 12.62 -17.59 5.43
N GLY A 245 11.53 -17.08 4.83
CA GLY A 245 11.07 -15.71 4.99
C GLY A 245 11.90 -14.69 4.21
N ALA A 246 12.82 -15.11 3.32
CA ALA A 246 13.64 -14.18 2.56
C ALA A 246 12.86 -13.53 1.40
N ILE A 247 13.09 -12.24 1.18
CA ILE A 247 12.63 -11.46 0.04
C ILE A 247 13.85 -10.99 -0.75
N SER A 248 13.81 -11.16 -2.07
CA SER A 248 14.75 -10.54 -3.01
C SER A 248 13.96 -9.73 -4.02
N THR A 249 14.42 -8.52 -4.35
CA THR A 249 13.79 -7.66 -5.36
C THR A 249 14.83 -7.07 -6.31
N ASN A 250 14.43 -6.85 -7.55
CA ASN A 250 15.22 -6.11 -8.53
C ASN A 250 14.31 -5.10 -9.24
N LEU A 251 14.76 -3.86 -9.34
CA LEU A 251 14.07 -2.74 -9.96
C LEU A 251 14.92 -2.19 -11.09
N THR A 252 14.32 -2.00 -12.26
CA THR A 252 14.92 -1.32 -13.41
C THR A 252 14.13 -0.04 -13.67
N PHE A 253 14.84 1.09 -13.63
CA PHE A 253 14.26 2.41 -13.81
C PHE A 253 14.54 2.94 -15.20
N SER A 254 13.49 3.40 -15.86
CA SER A 254 13.57 4.01 -17.18
C SER A 254 12.50 5.09 -17.30
N ALA A 255 12.94 6.29 -17.68
CA ALA A 255 12.07 7.43 -17.92
C ALA A 255 11.42 7.35 -19.30
N ASP A 256 10.24 7.95 -19.43
CA ASP A 256 9.63 8.26 -20.73
C ASP A 256 10.02 9.70 -21.13
N ILE A 257 10.93 9.84 -22.08
CA ILE A 257 11.35 11.14 -22.65
C ILE A 257 10.89 11.16 -24.10
N ASP A 258 9.92 12.00 -24.41
CA ASP A 258 9.33 12.15 -25.75
C ASP A 258 8.87 10.83 -26.40
N GLY A 259 8.35 9.90 -25.58
CA GLY A 259 7.88 8.60 -26.02
C GLY A 259 8.95 7.52 -26.08
N ALA A 260 10.21 7.84 -25.76
CA ALA A 260 11.34 6.91 -25.76
C ALA A 260 11.78 6.53 -24.33
N ALA A 261 12.16 5.26 -24.16
CA ALA A 261 12.71 4.76 -22.91
C ALA A 261 14.15 5.27 -22.72
N THR A 262 14.40 5.99 -21.63
CA THR A 262 15.74 6.44 -21.22
C THR A 262 16.13 5.72 -19.93
N PRO A 263 17.08 4.77 -19.96
CA PRO A 263 17.52 4.05 -18.76
C PRO A 263 18.09 5.00 -17.72
N LEU A 264 17.66 4.87 -16.47
CA LEU A 264 18.17 5.64 -15.34
C LEU A 264 19.07 4.80 -14.42
N GLY A 265 18.80 3.49 -14.31
CA GLY A 265 19.61 2.60 -13.49
C GLY A 265 18.87 1.35 -13.04
N THR A 266 19.57 0.51 -12.26
CA THR A 266 19.01 -0.67 -11.62
C THR A 266 19.34 -0.68 -10.13
N VAL A 267 18.40 -1.20 -9.34
CA VAL A 267 18.52 -1.31 -7.89
C VAL A 267 18.07 -2.71 -7.48
N SER A 268 18.86 -3.39 -6.66
CA SER A 268 18.49 -4.66 -6.02
C SER A 268 18.16 -4.45 -4.55
N GLY A 269 17.45 -5.38 -3.95
CA GLY A 269 17.19 -5.34 -2.52
C GLY A 269 16.95 -6.70 -1.92
N ASP A 270 17.27 -6.78 -0.63
CA ASP A 270 17.04 -7.94 0.21
C ASP A 270 16.17 -7.53 1.39
N GLY A 271 15.27 -8.42 1.81
CA GLY A 271 14.38 -8.18 2.93
C GLY A 271 13.89 -9.46 3.58
N THR A 272 13.02 -9.29 4.56
CA THR A 272 12.47 -10.41 5.33
C THR A 272 10.97 -10.25 5.54
N ILE A 273 10.24 -11.37 5.43
CA ILE A 273 8.85 -11.48 5.85
C ILE A 273 8.80 -11.37 7.37
N THR A 274 7.96 -10.46 7.86
CA THR A 274 7.74 -10.27 9.30
C THR A 274 6.99 -11.46 9.87
N SER A 275 7.59 -12.13 10.85
CA SER A 275 7.05 -13.35 11.45
C SER A 275 5.61 -13.19 11.91
N GLY A 276 4.75 -14.13 11.52
CA GLY A 276 3.34 -14.14 11.91
C GLY A 276 2.51 -13.04 11.24
N THR A 277 2.97 -12.46 10.13
CA THR A 277 2.21 -11.48 9.34
C THR A 277 2.40 -11.76 7.84
N SER A 278 1.62 -11.10 6.99
CA SER A 278 1.86 -11.03 5.54
C SER A 278 2.72 -9.82 5.12
N GLY A 279 3.27 -9.07 6.09
CA GLY A 279 4.11 -7.91 5.84
C GLY A 279 5.58 -8.27 5.64
N PHE A 280 6.33 -7.43 4.94
CA PHE A 280 7.78 -7.53 4.80
C PHE A 280 8.43 -6.15 4.69
N SER A 281 9.73 -6.10 4.96
CA SER A 281 10.55 -4.91 4.76
C SER A 281 12.00 -5.30 4.47
N GLY A 282 12.75 -4.39 3.85
CA GLY A 282 14.14 -4.63 3.52
C GLY A 282 14.89 -3.36 3.11
N ALA A 283 16.12 -3.58 2.65
CA ALA A 283 17.03 -2.54 2.17
C ALA A 283 17.23 -2.67 0.67
N LEU A 284 17.45 -1.53 0.03
CA LEU A 284 17.83 -1.42 -1.38
C LEU A 284 19.30 -1.00 -1.49
N ALA A 285 19.97 -1.50 -2.51
CA ALA A 285 21.32 -1.13 -2.91
C ALA A 285 21.40 -1.10 -4.45
N GLY A 286 21.95 -0.02 -5.00
CA GLY A 286 22.21 0.09 -6.44
C GLY A 286 23.70 -0.02 -6.77
N SER A 287 23.97 -0.11 -8.06
CA SER A 287 25.34 -0.23 -8.58
C SER A 287 26.19 1.04 -8.39
N ASP A 288 25.54 2.18 -8.16
CA ASP A 288 26.13 3.50 -7.95
C ASP A 288 26.48 3.79 -6.48
N ALA A 289 26.49 2.77 -5.61
CA ALA A 289 26.65 2.89 -4.16
C ALA A 289 25.52 3.64 -3.44
N GLY A 290 24.39 3.89 -4.12
CA GLY A 290 23.19 4.40 -3.46
C GLY A 290 22.54 3.35 -2.57
N THR A 291 21.71 3.84 -1.65
CA THR A 291 21.02 3.03 -0.64
C THR A 291 19.55 3.40 -0.57
N GLY A 292 18.74 2.47 -0.10
CA GLY A 292 17.32 2.72 0.08
C GLY A 292 16.66 1.70 0.97
N VAL A 293 15.34 1.82 1.08
CA VAL A 293 14.50 0.94 1.89
C VAL A 293 13.21 0.64 1.15
N PHE A 294 12.60 -0.50 1.48
CA PHE A 294 11.27 -0.85 0.98
C PHE A 294 10.45 -1.54 2.07
N GLY A 295 9.13 -1.33 2.04
CA GLY A 295 8.17 -1.92 2.96
C GLY A 295 6.87 -2.26 2.25
N GLY A 296 6.31 -3.43 2.53
CA GLY A 296 5.18 -3.96 1.78
C GLY A 296 4.46 -5.14 2.44
N GLY A 297 3.64 -5.80 1.64
CA GLY A 297 2.93 -6.99 2.07
C GLY A 297 2.38 -7.83 0.91
N PHE A 298 1.91 -9.02 1.27
CA PHE A 298 1.17 -9.92 0.40
C PHE A 298 -0.34 -9.75 0.58
N PHE A 299 -1.07 -9.77 -0.53
CA PHE A 299 -2.49 -9.50 -0.61
C PHE A 299 -3.23 -10.62 -1.34
N GLY A 300 -4.51 -10.81 -0.99
CA GLY A 300 -5.35 -11.84 -1.58
C GLY A 300 -5.02 -13.26 -1.13
N PRO A 301 -5.70 -14.27 -1.69
CA PRO A 301 -5.50 -15.67 -1.34
C PRO A 301 -4.08 -16.13 -1.72
N GLN A 302 -3.45 -16.91 -0.84
CA GLN A 302 -2.15 -17.55 -1.08
C GLN A 302 -1.04 -16.62 -1.61
N ALA A 303 -1.06 -15.35 -1.19
CA ALA A 303 -0.16 -14.31 -1.69
C ALA A 303 -0.25 -14.13 -3.22
N GLU A 304 -1.46 -14.13 -3.78
CA GLU A 304 -1.74 -13.92 -5.20
C GLU A 304 -1.19 -12.57 -5.69
N GLU A 305 -1.24 -11.54 -4.84
CA GLU A 305 -0.71 -10.21 -5.16
C GLU A 305 0.38 -9.79 -4.17
N VAL A 306 1.30 -8.96 -4.65
CA VAL A 306 2.30 -8.28 -3.83
C VAL A 306 2.28 -6.79 -4.12
N GLY A 307 2.49 -5.98 -3.08
CA GLY A 307 2.70 -4.55 -3.20
C GLY A 307 3.72 -4.07 -2.18
N TYR A 308 4.53 -3.09 -2.54
CA TYR A 308 5.38 -2.36 -1.61
C TYR A 308 5.65 -0.93 -2.05
N ALA A 309 5.95 -0.06 -1.08
CA ALA A 309 6.51 1.25 -1.34
C ALA A 309 8.02 1.22 -1.13
N TRP A 310 8.73 2.08 -1.84
CA TRP A 310 10.18 2.13 -1.81
C TRP A 310 10.70 3.57 -1.87
N SER A 311 11.90 3.76 -1.34
CA SER A 311 12.68 4.99 -1.48
C SER A 311 14.14 4.61 -1.66
N TYR A 312 14.83 5.30 -2.56
CA TYR A 312 16.20 5.08 -2.95
C TYR A 312 16.88 6.42 -3.20
N ASP A 313 18.11 6.54 -2.72
CA ASP A 313 18.96 7.70 -2.98
C ASP A 313 20.37 7.23 -3.33
N GLY A 314 20.84 7.66 -4.50
CA GLY A 314 22.17 7.35 -5.02
C GLY A 314 22.74 8.51 -5.85
N PRO A 315 24.05 8.50 -6.13
CA PRO A 315 24.70 9.55 -6.94
C PRO A 315 24.03 9.79 -8.28
N ASP A 316 23.64 8.71 -8.97
CA ASP A 316 23.02 8.80 -10.30
C ASP A 316 21.50 8.91 -10.20
N MET A 317 20.89 8.39 -9.12
CA MET A 317 19.44 8.37 -8.92
C MET A 317 19.04 8.98 -7.58
N GLN A 318 18.88 10.30 -7.58
CA GLN A 318 18.59 11.10 -6.39
C GLN A 318 17.09 11.14 -6.10
N SER A 319 16.73 11.12 -4.81
CA SER A 319 15.34 11.29 -4.32
C SER A 319 14.33 10.39 -5.04
N SER A 320 14.74 9.16 -5.36
CA SER A 320 13.91 8.21 -6.09
C SER A 320 12.95 7.52 -5.15
N GLN A 321 11.69 7.39 -5.55
CA GLN A 321 10.64 6.87 -4.69
C GLN A 321 9.42 6.44 -5.48
N GLY A 322 8.66 5.51 -4.92
CA GLY A 322 7.43 5.07 -5.55
C GLY A 322 6.83 3.85 -4.92
N PHE A 323 6.11 3.13 -5.76
CA PHE A 323 5.46 1.87 -5.47
C PHE A 323 5.88 0.83 -6.50
N ALA A 324 5.80 -0.43 -6.10
CA ALA A 324 5.86 -1.55 -7.00
C ALA A 324 4.77 -2.55 -6.59
N ALA A 325 4.11 -3.15 -7.57
CA ALA A 325 3.14 -4.22 -7.33
C ALA A 325 3.12 -5.23 -8.47
N GLY A 326 2.75 -6.46 -8.14
CA GLY A 326 2.75 -7.59 -9.05
C GLY A 326 1.69 -8.61 -8.68
N SER A 327 1.35 -9.45 -9.65
CA SER A 327 0.62 -10.70 -9.42
C SER A 327 1.58 -11.88 -9.51
N LYS A 328 1.31 -12.93 -8.74
CA LYS A 328 2.03 -14.20 -8.80
C LYS A 328 1.89 -14.80 -10.20
N HIS A 329 2.96 -15.42 -10.70
CA HIS A 329 2.97 -16.15 -11.97
C HIS A 329 3.44 -17.60 -11.78
#